data_AF-A0A932L6V8-F1
#
_entry.id   AF-A0A932L6V8-F1
#
_cell.length_a   1.000
_cell.length_b   1.000
_cell.length_c   1.000
_cell.angle_alpha   90.00
_cell.angle_beta   90.00
_cell.angle_gamma   90.00
#
_symmetry.space_group_name_H-M   'P 1'
#
loop_
_entity.id
_entity.type
_entity.pdbx_description
1 polymer ?
#
loop_
_entity_poly.entity_id
_entity_poly.type
_entity_poly.pdbx_seq_one_letter_code
_entity_poly.pdbx_strand_id
1 'polypeptide(L)'
;MNRREFLTTSSAVTSLACMGNVLPSSHAANGGLPAPLPLAFPEDRPELKITQVRAVRPRPARPLPAYEPAPGSWSTGGVEVANPMSIYPKYKAKRSLFMADDLGPSAVEITTDQGIQGIGFGGPGAGYVVEKHLTKLLIGENPFDVERLWDILWRSTLYYGRKGIVVHAISAVDLALWDIIGKALDQPVYQLLGGRTKPRIPAYCTGNDLEQHVAFGFKKLKLAIPHGPADGRAGMRKNLELVRRARELLGDDGELMLDCWMAFTERYTVEFAELVQPYRVYWMEECLPPDDYAGFGRLKAAIRSTRMATGEHEYTRYGFRLLLEHEAADIWQPDMSWCGGLTELRRIGAPPFGDAGHR
;
A
#
# COMPACT_ATOMS: atom_id res chain seq x y z
N MET A 1 23.87 31.87 22.01
CA MET A 1 25.33 32.12 22.06
C MET A 1 25.92 31.68 20.72
N ASN A 2 26.77 32.55 20.16
CA ASN A 2 27.24 32.66 18.77
C ASN A 2 27.56 31.40 17.95
N ARG A 3 27.07 31.42 16.69
CA ARG A 3 27.72 30.83 15.50
C ARG A 3 28.78 31.82 14.98
N ARG A 4 30.02 31.36 14.82
CA ARG A 4 31.11 31.94 14.00
C ARG A 4 31.39 30.90 12.90
N GLU A 5 31.87 31.16 11.69
CA GLU A 5 32.26 32.32 10.90
C GLU A 5 32.62 31.67 9.55
N PHE A 6 32.21 32.22 8.40
CA PHE A 6 33.01 32.15 7.17
C PHE A 6 32.60 33.31 6.25
N LEU A 7 33.48 34.31 6.23
CA LEU A 7 33.53 35.49 5.36
C LEU A 7 33.79 35.04 3.90
N THR A 8 32.94 35.41 2.94
CA THR A 8 33.07 36.58 2.02
C THR A 8 34.48 36.89 1.52
N THR A 9 34.69 36.80 0.20
CA THR A 9 35.38 37.85 -0.59
C THR A 9 34.90 37.83 -2.04
N SER A 10 34.65 39.04 -2.54
CA SER A 10 34.16 39.43 -3.85
C SER A 10 35.30 39.91 -4.76
N SER A 11 35.00 39.96 -6.06
CA SER A 11 35.56 40.84 -7.11
C SER A 11 37.04 40.69 -7.50
N ALA A 12 37.33 40.47 -8.80
CA ALA A 12 37.46 41.55 -9.77
C ALA A 12 38.01 41.05 -11.12
N VAL A 13 37.49 41.67 -12.18
CA VAL A 13 37.88 41.60 -13.59
C VAL A 13 39.22 42.31 -13.81
N THR A 14 40.06 41.86 -14.76
CA THR A 14 40.59 42.65 -15.92
C THR A 14 41.80 41.99 -16.59
N SER A 15 41.65 41.77 -17.91
CA SER A 15 42.61 41.82 -19.04
C SER A 15 44.12 41.88 -18.78
N LEU A 16 44.86 41.00 -19.48
CA LEU A 16 46.17 41.33 -20.04
C LEU A 16 46.33 40.67 -21.42
N ALA A 17 46.74 41.48 -22.41
CA ALA A 17 46.92 41.10 -23.81
C ALA A 17 48.40 40.85 -24.17
N CYS A 18 48.57 40.17 -25.31
CA CYS A 18 49.73 40.14 -26.22
C CYS A 18 50.96 39.28 -25.84
N MET A 19 51.14 38.17 -26.57
CA MET A 19 52.16 37.93 -27.63
C MET A 19 51.66 36.68 -28.41
N GLY A 20 51.47 36.63 -29.73
CA GLY A 20 52.37 37.07 -30.79
C GLY A 20 53.10 35.84 -31.34
N ASN A 21 52.46 35.02 -32.20
CA ASN A 21 53.17 34.20 -33.17
C ASN A 21 52.27 33.83 -34.36
N VAL A 22 52.73 34.22 -35.54
CA VAL A 22 52.10 34.05 -36.85
C VAL A 22 52.55 32.71 -37.43
N LEU A 23 51.61 31.87 -37.86
CA LEU A 23 51.85 30.73 -38.75
C LEU A 23 50.84 30.76 -39.92
N PRO A 24 51.21 30.26 -41.11
CA PRO A 24 50.60 30.65 -42.37
C PRO A 24 49.26 29.97 -42.63
N SER A 25 48.38 30.71 -43.31
CA SER A 25 47.04 30.33 -43.72
C SER A 25 47.02 29.18 -44.73
N SER A 26 46.49 28.03 -44.32
CA SER A 26 45.93 27.04 -45.24
C SER A 26 44.41 27.22 -45.31
N HIS A 27 43.87 27.40 -46.51
CA HIS A 27 42.43 27.44 -46.78
C HIS A 27 41.74 26.17 -46.26
N ALA A 28 41.07 26.28 -45.11
CA ALA A 28 40.10 25.30 -44.66
C ALA A 28 38.73 25.70 -45.22
N ALA A 29 38.14 24.81 -46.01
CA ALA A 29 36.79 24.94 -46.52
C ALA A 29 35.80 25.18 -45.35
N ASN A 30 34.86 26.11 -45.55
CA ASN A 30 33.71 26.32 -44.69
C ASN A 30 32.83 25.06 -44.67
N GLY A 31 33.20 24.08 -43.86
CA GLY A 31 32.32 23.00 -43.44
C GLY A 31 31.36 23.55 -42.39
N GLY A 32 30.25 24.14 -42.84
CA GLY A 32 29.15 24.48 -41.93
C GLY A 32 28.75 23.25 -41.13
N LEU A 33 28.63 23.40 -39.81
CA LEU A 33 28.10 22.35 -38.95
C LEU A 33 26.74 21.89 -39.53
N PRO A 34 26.52 20.57 -39.71
CA PRO A 34 25.23 20.10 -40.18
C PRO A 34 24.14 20.58 -39.23
N ALA A 35 23.04 21.09 -39.79
CA ALA A 35 21.87 21.46 -39.01
C ALA A 35 21.48 20.29 -38.10
N PRO A 36 21.11 20.53 -36.82
CA PRO A 36 20.64 19.46 -35.96
C PRO A 36 19.51 18.73 -36.68
N LEU A 37 19.63 17.41 -36.81
CA LEU A 37 18.53 16.60 -37.32
C LEU A 37 17.29 16.93 -36.48
N PRO A 38 16.13 17.26 -37.10
CA PRO A 38 14.92 17.44 -36.34
C PRO A 38 14.71 16.16 -35.53
N LEU A 39 14.56 16.33 -34.21
CA LEU A 39 14.13 15.25 -33.33
C LEU A 39 12.73 14.87 -33.81
N ALA A 40 12.65 13.86 -34.67
CA ALA A 40 11.40 13.22 -35.00
C ALA A 40 10.94 12.54 -33.71
N PHE A 41 10.00 13.18 -33.01
CA PHE A 41 9.20 12.46 -32.03
C PHE A 41 8.50 11.34 -32.82
N PRO A 42 8.60 10.08 -32.39
CA PRO A 42 7.87 8.99 -33.04
C PRO A 42 6.41 9.41 -33.23
N GLU A 43 5.82 9.13 -34.39
CA GLU A 43 4.38 9.30 -34.57
C GLU A 43 3.67 8.59 -33.40
N ASP A 44 2.79 9.33 -32.72
CA ASP A 44 2.08 8.83 -31.56
C ASP A 44 1.47 7.47 -31.90
N ARG A 45 1.73 6.47 -31.07
CA ARG A 45 1.02 5.18 -31.20
C ARG A 45 -0.47 5.47 -31.23
N PRO A 46 -1.27 4.77 -32.04
CA PRO A 46 -2.71 4.97 -32.06
C PRO A 46 -3.24 4.93 -30.62
N GLU A 47 -3.88 6.02 -30.20
CA GLU A 47 -4.39 6.17 -28.84
C GLU A 47 -5.40 5.06 -28.58
N LEU A 48 -5.07 4.14 -27.67
CA LEU A 48 -6.03 3.20 -27.12
C LEU A 48 -7.15 4.00 -26.46
N LYS A 49 -8.40 3.59 -26.66
CA LYS A 49 -9.56 4.27 -26.07
C LYS A 49 -10.37 3.30 -25.26
N ILE A 50 -10.75 3.71 -24.06
CA ILE A 50 -11.68 2.94 -23.22
C ILE A 50 -13.07 2.97 -23.87
N THR A 51 -13.62 1.80 -24.15
CA THR A 51 -14.94 1.64 -24.80
C THR A 51 -16.00 1.10 -23.85
N GLN A 52 -15.60 0.42 -22.77
CA GLN A 52 -16.52 -0.16 -21.81
C GLN A 52 -15.91 -0.22 -20.40
N VAL A 53 -16.75 0.00 -19.39
CA VAL A 53 -16.44 -0.23 -17.97
C VAL A 53 -17.61 -0.96 -17.34
N ARG A 54 -17.37 -2.07 -16.63
CA ARG A 54 -18.42 -2.83 -15.94
C ARG A 54 -17.94 -3.40 -14.61
N ALA A 55 -18.82 -3.48 -13.61
CA ALA A 55 -18.53 -4.22 -12.39
C ALA A 55 -18.66 -5.73 -12.67
N VAL A 56 -17.72 -6.52 -12.14
CA VAL A 56 -17.61 -7.97 -12.42
C VAL A 56 -17.28 -8.77 -11.16
N ARG A 57 -17.66 -10.05 -11.17
CA ARG A 57 -17.22 -11.06 -10.19
C ARG A 57 -16.27 -12.04 -10.91
N PRO A 58 -14.99 -11.66 -11.10
CA PRO A 58 -14.06 -12.46 -11.90
C PRO A 58 -13.87 -13.83 -11.25
N ARG A 59 -13.73 -14.85 -12.10
CA ARG A 59 -13.40 -16.21 -11.68
C ARG A 59 -11.93 -16.46 -11.98
N PRO A 60 -11.19 -17.12 -11.08
CA PRO A 60 -9.80 -17.44 -11.35
C PRO A 60 -9.71 -18.38 -12.57
N ALA A 61 -8.77 -18.10 -13.46
CA ALA A 61 -8.58 -18.89 -14.69
C ALA A 61 -8.16 -20.33 -14.40
N ARG A 62 -7.57 -20.57 -13.23
CA ARG A 62 -7.21 -21.90 -12.72
C ARG A 62 -7.90 -22.11 -11.37
N PRO A 63 -8.29 -23.35 -11.03
CA PRO A 63 -8.77 -23.66 -9.69
C PRO A 63 -7.78 -23.18 -8.63
N LEU A 64 -8.30 -22.58 -7.56
CA LEU A 64 -7.46 -22.27 -6.40
C LEU A 64 -6.93 -23.58 -5.80
N PRO A 65 -5.71 -23.59 -5.24
CA PRO A 65 -5.24 -24.74 -4.47
C PRO A 65 -6.26 -25.10 -3.39
N ALA A 66 -6.53 -26.39 -3.24
CA ALA A 66 -7.36 -26.88 -2.14
C ALA A 66 -6.66 -26.58 -0.81
N TYR A 67 -7.37 -25.90 0.08
CA TYR A 67 -6.95 -25.62 1.45
C TYR A 67 -8.05 -26.09 2.38
N GLU A 68 -7.72 -27.01 3.28
CA GLU A 68 -8.63 -27.46 4.33
C GLU A 68 -8.20 -26.78 5.63
N PRO A 69 -8.98 -25.79 6.12
CA PRO A 69 -8.66 -25.08 7.36
C PRO A 69 -8.69 -26.03 8.55
N ALA A 70 -7.83 -25.83 9.54
CA ALA A 70 -7.93 -26.62 10.77
C ALA A 70 -9.24 -26.28 11.50
N PRO A 71 -9.75 -27.20 12.36
CA PRO A 71 -10.90 -26.89 13.20
C PRO A 71 -10.67 -25.61 14.03
N GLY A 72 -11.58 -24.64 13.91
CA GLY A 72 -11.43 -23.34 14.57
C GLY A 72 -10.43 -22.41 13.89
N SER A 73 -10.06 -22.67 12.63
CA SER A 73 -9.26 -21.74 11.84
C SER A 73 -9.91 -20.38 11.73
N TRP A 74 -9.10 -19.34 11.88
CA TRP A 74 -9.49 -17.95 11.63
C TRP A 74 -10.02 -17.75 10.18
N SER A 75 -9.51 -18.52 9.21
CA SER A 75 -9.86 -18.37 7.80
C SER A 75 -11.26 -18.88 7.49
N THR A 76 -11.86 -19.67 8.38
CA THR A 76 -13.28 -20.08 8.27
C THR A 76 -14.25 -18.92 8.50
N GLY A 77 -13.79 -17.84 9.12
CA GLY A 77 -14.64 -16.73 9.56
C GLY A 77 -15.63 -17.11 10.68
N GLY A 78 -15.58 -18.34 11.19
CA GLY A 78 -16.47 -18.89 12.22
C GLY A 78 -15.94 -18.79 13.64
N VAL A 79 -14.91 -17.97 13.87
CA VAL A 79 -14.25 -17.83 15.17
C VAL A 79 -14.15 -16.39 15.63
N GLU A 80 -13.92 -16.21 16.93
CA GLU A 80 -13.69 -14.90 17.54
C GLU A 80 -12.37 -14.31 17.03
N VAL A 81 -12.46 -13.07 16.55
CA VAL A 81 -11.34 -12.18 16.28
C VAL A 81 -11.72 -10.86 16.92
N ALA A 82 -10.82 -10.30 17.73
CA ALA A 82 -11.05 -9.02 18.38
C ALA A 82 -11.34 -7.96 17.31
N ASN A 83 -12.38 -7.17 17.52
CA ASN A 83 -12.84 -6.16 16.58
C ASN A 83 -13.56 -5.02 17.33
N PRO A 84 -13.84 -3.87 16.70
CA PRO A 84 -14.55 -2.77 17.36
C PRO A 84 -15.95 -3.15 17.88
N MET A 85 -16.60 -4.15 17.28
CA MET A 85 -17.91 -4.64 17.71
C MET A 85 -17.84 -5.68 18.84
N SER A 86 -16.64 -6.11 19.27
CA SER A 86 -16.46 -7.10 20.34
C SER A 86 -17.02 -6.65 21.70
N ILE A 87 -17.24 -5.35 21.91
CA ILE A 87 -17.89 -4.81 23.11
C ILE A 87 -19.38 -5.18 23.21
N TYR A 88 -19.98 -5.62 22.10
CA TYR A 88 -21.37 -6.03 22.03
C TYR A 88 -21.45 -7.56 21.96
N PRO A 89 -21.89 -8.27 23.02
CA PRO A 89 -21.91 -9.73 23.06
C PRO A 89 -22.63 -10.40 21.88
N LYS A 90 -23.67 -9.72 21.35
CA LYS A 90 -24.44 -10.17 20.17
C LYS A 90 -23.58 -10.34 18.92
N TYR A 91 -22.57 -9.51 18.71
CA TYR A 91 -21.80 -9.42 17.46
C TYR A 91 -20.41 -10.04 17.55
N LYS A 92 -19.96 -10.38 18.76
CA LYS A 92 -18.59 -10.78 19.05
C LYS A 92 -18.19 -12.11 18.42
N ALA A 93 -19.10 -13.09 18.39
CA ALA A 93 -18.76 -14.48 18.06
C ALA A 93 -18.21 -14.66 16.63
N LYS A 94 -18.66 -13.86 15.66
CA LYS A 94 -18.20 -13.92 14.27
C LYS A 94 -18.47 -12.60 13.55
N ARG A 95 -17.54 -12.18 12.67
CA ARG A 95 -17.63 -10.89 11.96
C ARG A 95 -18.82 -10.79 11.01
N SER A 96 -19.31 -11.91 10.48
CA SER A 96 -20.52 -11.96 9.64
C SER A 96 -21.80 -11.55 10.36
N LEU A 97 -21.80 -11.39 11.68
CA LEU A 97 -22.97 -10.87 12.40
C LEU A 97 -23.15 -9.35 12.26
N PHE A 98 -22.12 -8.62 11.83
CA PHE A 98 -22.17 -7.16 11.68
C PHE A 98 -21.64 -6.65 10.33
N MET A 99 -20.86 -7.45 9.60
CA MET A 99 -20.44 -7.10 8.24
C MET A 99 -21.65 -7.12 7.29
N ALA A 100 -21.58 -6.29 6.24
CA ALA A 100 -22.60 -6.28 5.21
C ALA A 100 -22.64 -7.60 4.44
N ASP A 101 -23.84 -8.10 4.14
CA ASP A 101 -24.04 -9.40 3.46
C ASP A 101 -23.59 -9.37 1.99
N ASP A 102 -23.94 -8.31 1.24
CA ASP A 102 -23.47 -8.07 -0.13
C ASP A 102 -23.45 -6.56 -0.42
N LEU A 103 -22.28 -6.04 -0.77
CA LEU A 103 -22.10 -4.66 -1.25
C LEU A 103 -21.90 -4.60 -2.77
N GLY A 104 -22.26 -5.67 -3.47
CA GLY A 104 -22.07 -5.81 -4.91
C GLY A 104 -20.65 -6.22 -5.29
N PRO A 105 -20.32 -6.23 -6.59
CA PRO A 105 -19.01 -6.63 -7.05
C PRO A 105 -17.92 -5.66 -6.60
N SER A 106 -16.80 -6.21 -6.14
CA SER A 106 -15.62 -5.44 -5.73
C SER A 106 -14.63 -5.22 -6.87
N ALA A 107 -14.80 -5.91 -8.01
CA ALA A 107 -13.90 -5.79 -9.16
C ALA A 107 -14.58 -5.10 -10.34
N VAL A 108 -13.75 -4.51 -11.20
CA VAL A 108 -14.17 -3.88 -12.45
C VAL A 108 -13.36 -4.41 -13.62
N GLU A 109 -14.00 -4.48 -14.78
CA GLU A 109 -13.34 -4.78 -16.05
C GLU A 109 -13.48 -3.57 -16.97
N ILE A 110 -12.37 -3.19 -17.60
CA ILE A 110 -12.30 -2.09 -18.57
C ILE A 110 -11.85 -2.66 -19.91
N THR A 111 -12.59 -2.37 -20.98
CA THR A 111 -12.30 -2.80 -22.35
C THR A 111 -11.85 -1.61 -23.19
N THR A 112 -10.87 -1.82 -24.06
CA THR A 112 -10.40 -0.84 -25.04
C THR A 112 -10.98 -1.07 -26.45
N ASP A 113 -10.82 -0.10 -27.34
CA ASP A 113 -11.18 -0.18 -28.77
C ASP A 113 -10.37 -1.22 -29.56
N GLN A 114 -9.21 -1.63 -29.04
CA GLN A 114 -8.41 -2.74 -29.57
C GLN A 114 -8.72 -4.09 -28.88
N GLY A 115 -9.78 -4.16 -28.08
CA GLY A 115 -10.22 -5.40 -27.43
C GLY A 115 -9.38 -5.84 -26.22
N ILE A 116 -8.40 -5.04 -25.79
CA ILE A 116 -7.64 -5.30 -24.56
C ILE A 116 -8.55 -5.08 -23.36
N GLN A 117 -8.60 -6.07 -22.47
CA GLN A 117 -9.39 -6.05 -21.24
C GLN A 117 -8.49 -6.05 -20.01
N GLY A 118 -8.67 -5.07 -19.11
CA GLY A 118 -8.03 -5.05 -17.80
C GLY A 118 -9.01 -5.33 -16.68
N ILE A 119 -8.53 -5.98 -15.61
CA ILE A 119 -9.31 -6.26 -14.40
C ILE A 119 -8.60 -5.62 -13.21
N GLY A 120 -9.36 -4.90 -12.39
CA GLY A 120 -8.87 -4.33 -11.15
C GLY A 120 -9.83 -4.61 -10.00
N PHE A 121 -9.26 -4.93 -8.84
CA PHE A 121 -10.02 -5.16 -7.61
C PHE A 121 -10.01 -3.90 -6.75
N GLY A 122 -11.18 -3.56 -6.22
CA GLY A 122 -11.36 -2.63 -5.12
C GLY A 122 -11.82 -3.36 -3.86
N GLY A 123 -12.20 -2.60 -2.84
CA GLY A 123 -12.94 -3.10 -1.69
C GLY A 123 -14.46 -3.23 -1.92
N PRO A 124 -15.20 -3.73 -0.93
CA PRO A 124 -16.65 -3.85 -0.98
C PRO A 124 -17.34 -2.51 -1.34
N GLY A 125 -18.39 -2.57 -2.18
CA GLY A 125 -19.13 -1.37 -2.62
C GLY A 125 -18.52 -0.61 -3.81
N ALA A 126 -17.29 -0.94 -4.22
CA ALA A 126 -16.58 -0.23 -5.29
C ALA A 126 -17.37 -0.19 -6.61
N GLY A 127 -17.96 -1.32 -7.03
CA GLY A 127 -18.64 -1.44 -8.31
C GLY A 127 -19.77 -0.43 -8.51
N TYR A 128 -20.54 -0.11 -7.46
CA TYR A 128 -21.62 0.86 -7.55
C TYR A 128 -21.11 2.27 -7.90
N VAL A 129 -20.05 2.72 -7.23
CA VAL A 129 -19.44 4.03 -7.48
C VAL A 129 -18.85 4.09 -8.89
N VAL A 130 -18.21 3.00 -9.35
CA VAL A 130 -17.69 2.94 -10.72
C VAL A 130 -18.81 3.07 -11.74
N GLU A 131 -19.84 2.23 -11.66
CA GLU A 131 -20.92 2.22 -12.64
C GLU A 131 -21.77 3.48 -12.64
N LYS A 132 -22.03 4.06 -11.47
CA LYS A 132 -22.93 5.23 -11.34
C LYS A 132 -22.22 6.56 -11.49
N HIS A 133 -20.89 6.59 -11.36
CA HIS A 133 -20.12 7.82 -11.49
C HIS A 133 -18.92 7.65 -12.41
N LEU A 134 -17.93 6.83 -12.04
CA LEU A 134 -16.60 6.91 -12.66
C LEU A 134 -16.61 6.53 -14.15
N THR A 135 -17.50 5.62 -14.58
CA THR A 135 -17.60 5.19 -15.99
C THR A 135 -17.70 6.36 -16.97
N LYS A 136 -18.52 7.39 -16.68
CA LYS A 136 -18.72 8.52 -17.61
C LYS A 136 -17.47 9.37 -17.81
N LEU A 137 -16.52 9.29 -16.88
CA LEU A 137 -15.24 10.01 -16.90
C LEU A 137 -14.12 9.19 -17.57
N LEU A 138 -14.40 7.92 -17.93
CA LEU A 138 -13.43 6.99 -18.49
C LEU A 138 -13.68 6.69 -19.96
N ILE A 139 -14.94 6.66 -20.41
CA ILE A 139 -15.27 6.34 -21.82
C ILE A 139 -14.60 7.34 -22.77
N GLY A 140 -13.88 6.82 -23.76
CA GLY A 140 -13.14 7.58 -24.77
C GLY A 140 -11.74 8.01 -24.34
N GLU A 141 -11.38 7.86 -23.07
CA GLU A 141 -10.08 8.26 -22.55
C GLU A 141 -8.99 7.22 -22.87
N ASN A 142 -7.74 7.70 -22.91
CA ASN A 142 -6.57 6.84 -23.10
C ASN A 142 -6.16 6.18 -21.77
N PRO A 143 -6.11 4.84 -21.68
CA PRO A 143 -5.75 4.15 -20.44
C PRO A 143 -4.29 4.43 -19.99
N PHE A 144 -3.42 4.91 -20.88
CA PHE A 144 -2.04 5.31 -20.54
C PHE A 144 -1.99 6.61 -19.73
N ASP A 145 -3.05 7.41 -19.72
CA ASP A 145 -3.13 8.67 -18.96
C ASP A 145 -3.43 8.43 -17.47
N VAL A 146 -2.88 7.38 -16.88
CA VAL A 146 -3.26 6.87 -15.55
C VAL A 146 -3.13 7.95 -14.45
N GLU A 147 -2.10 8.79 -14.51
CA GLU A 147 -1.89 9.88 -13.56
C GLU A 147 -2.99 10.95 -13.64
N ARG A 148 -3.39 11.32 -14.87
CA ARG A 148 -4.45 12.31 -15.14
C ARG A 148 -5.81 11.73 -14.77
N LEU A 149 -6.09 10.49 -15.18
CA LEU A 149 -7.35 9.81 -14.85
C LEU A 149 -7.50 9.69 -13.34
N TRP A 150 -6.45 9.27 -12.63
CA TRP A 150 -6.48 9.22 -11.17
C TRP A 150 -6.85 10.58 -10.54
N ASP A 151 -6.24 11.68 -11.00
CA ASP A 151 -6.53 13.03 -10.48
C ASP A 151 -7.98 13.47 -10.78
N ILE A 152 -8.50 13.18 -11.98
CA ILE A 152 -9.90 13.44 -12.35
C ILE A 152 -10.85 12.66 -11.44
N LEU A 153 -10.63 11.35 -11.26
CA LEU A 153 -11.48 10.49 -10.43
C LEU A 153 -11.44 10.93 -8.95
N TRP A 154 -10.26 11.27 -8.43
CA TRP A 154 -10.11 11.81 -7.09
C TRP A 154 -10.87 13.14 -6.92
N ARG A 155 -10.59 14.13 -7.77
CA ARG A 155 -11.18 15.49 -7.66
C ARG A 155 -12.68 15.49 -7.85
N SER A 156 -13.18 14.74 -8.82
CA SER A 156 -14.62 14.61 -9.11
C SER A 156 -15.40 13.98 -7.97
N THR A 157 -14.75 13.21 -7.09
CA THR A 157 -15.40 12.51 -5.98
C THR A 157 -15.11 13.12 -4.61
N LEU A 158 -14.32 14.20 -4.52
CA LEU A 158 -13.93 14.83 -3.25
C LEU A 158 -15.11 15.18 -2.33
N TYR A 159 -16.27 15.54 -2.88
CA TYR A 159 -17.43 15.99 -2.09
C TYR A 159 -18.15 14.87 -1.32
N TYR A 160 -17.88 13.59 -1.62
CA TYR A 160 -18.48 12.44 -0.93
C TYR A 160 -17.51 11.26 -0.71
N GLY A 161 -16.23 11.45 -1.05
CA GLY A 161 -15.18 10.44 -0.96
C GLY A 161 -14.15 10.73 0.11
N ARG A 162 -12.89 10.91 -0.32
CA ARG A 162 -11.68 11.08 0.50
C ARG A 162 -11.14 9.83 1.20
N LYS A 163 -12.02 8.94 1.69
CA LYS A 163 -11.68 7.66 2.33
C LYS A 163 -12.72 6.59 1.95
N GLY A 164 -12.45 5.32 2.28
CA GLY A 164 -13.42 4.23 2.19
C GLY A 164 -13.87 3.88 0.77
N ILE A 165 -15.17 3.55 0.62
CA ILE A 165 -15.75 2.93 -0.59
C ILE A 165 -15.45 3.70 -1.89
N VAL A 166 -15.38 5.04 -1.84
CA VAL A 166 -15.05 5.83 -3.03
C VAL A 166 -13.59 5.62 -3.46
N VAL A 167 -12.66 5.56 -2.51
CA VAL A 167 -11.25 5.30 -2.81
C VAL A 167 -11.03 3.85 -3.23
N HIS A 168 -11.83 2.92 -2.70
CA HIS A 168 -11.90 1.54 -3.20
C HIS A 168 -12.27 1.50 -4.70
N ALA A 169 -13.23 2.32 -5.12
CA ALA A 169 -13.65 2.41 -6.52
C ALA A 169 -12.56 3.00 -7.42
N ILE A 170 -11.87 4.05 -6.96
CA ILE A 170 -10.70 4.62 -7.66
C ILE A 170 -9.60 3.55 -7.80
N SER A 171 -9.33 2.80 -6.73
CA SER A 171 -8.34 1.72 -6.72
C SER A 171 -8.67 0.62 -7.74
N ALA A 172 -9.95 0.22 -7.81
CA ALA A 172 -10.40 -0.78 -8.78
C ALA A 172 -10.17 -0.33 -10.22
N VAL A 173 -10.49 0.93 -10.54
CA VAL A 173 -10.24 1.49 -11.87
C VAL A 173 -8.74 1.57 -12.14
N ASP A 174 -7.96 2.13 -11.21
CA ASP A 174 -6.51 2.30 -11.36
C ASP A 174 -5.80 0.97 -11.64
N LEU A 175 -6.14 -0.09 -10.90
CA LEU A 175 -5.58 -1.41 -11.11
C LEU A 175 -5.99 -2.03 -12.46
N ALA A 176 -7.23 -1.79 -12.92
CA ALA A 176 -7.66 -2.23 -14.25
C ALA A 176 -6.88 -1.50 -15.36
N LEU A 177 -6.60 -0.21 -15.19
CA LEU A 177 -5.78 0.56 -16.13
C LEU A 177 -4.33 0.04 -16.18
N TRP A 178 -3.72 -0.23 -15.03
CA TRP A 178 -2.37 -0.83 -14.98
C TRP A 178 -2.32 -2.23 -15.61
N ASP A 179 -3.37 -3.04 -15.46
CA ASP A 179 -3.51 -4.33 -16.15
C ASP A 179 -3.63 -4.15 -17.67
N ILE A 180 -4.39 -3.16 -18.15
CA ILE A 180 -4.44 -2.79 -19.58
C ILE A 180 -3.06 -2.40 -20.08
N ILE A 181 -2.35 -1.52 -19.37
CA ILE A 181 -1.04 -1.03 -19.82
C ILE A 181 -0.05 -2.20 -19.91
N GLY A 182 -0.03 -3.09 -18.90
CA GLY A 182 0.79 -4.31 -18.93
C GLY A 182 0.49 -5.18 -20.15
N LYS A 183 -0.80 -5.44 -20.43
CA LYS A 183 -1.23 -6.24 -21.59
C LYS A 183 -0.94 -5.57 -22.94
N ALA A 184 -1.16 -4.26 -23.04
CA ALA A 184 -0.90 -3.49 -24.25
C ALA A 184 0.59 -3.42 -24.61
N LEU A 185 1.46 -3.49 -23.60
CA LEU A 185 2.92 -3.48 -23.78
C LEU A 185 3.54 -4.88 -23.78
N ASP A 186 2.75 -5.94 -23.56
CA ASP A 186 3.25 -7.30 -23.32
C ASP A 186 4.33 -7.34 -22.23
N GLN A 187 4.08 -6.64 -21.12
CA GLN A 187 5.00 -6.55 -19.99
C GLN A 187 4.27 -6.83 -18.66
N PRO A 188 4.92 -7.54 -17.72
CA PRO A 188 4.41 -7.61 -16.36
C PRO A 188 4.55 -6.23 -15.70
N VAL A 189 3.53 -5.82 -14.92
CA VAL A 189 3.46 -4.47 -14.33
C VAL A 189 4.71 -4.07 -13.56
N TYR A 190 5.38 -5.00 -12.85
CA TYR A 190 6.60 -4.66 -12.11
C TYR A 190 7.74 -4.14 -13.00
N GLN A 191 7.82 -4.53 -14.27
CA GLN A 191 8.83 -4.00 -15.21
C GLN A 191 8.56 -2.54 -15.55
N LEU A 192 7.28 -2.15 -15.59
CA LEU A 192 6.84 -0.78 -15.80
C LEU A 192 7.07 0.12 -14.57
N LEU A 193 7.34 -0.49 -13.41
CA LEU A 193 7.59 0.18 -12.13
C LEU A 193 9.07 0.32 -11.79
N GLY A 194 9.96 0.15 -12.77
CA GLY A 194 11.42 0.21 -12.57
C GLY A 194 12.10 -1.14 -12.40
N GLY A 195 11.36 -2.24 -12.57
CA GLY A 195 11.92 -3.58 -12.68
C GLY A 195 12.14 -4.30 -11.35
N ARG A 196 12.83 -5.44 -11.45
CA ARG A 196 13.01 -6.38 -10.34
C ARG A 196 14.10 -5.91 -9.38
N THR A 197 13.73 -5.64 -8.13
CA THR A 197 14.70 -5.23 -7.07
C THR A 197 15.25 -6.40 -6.24
N LYS A 198 14.61 -7.58 -6.30
CA LYS A 198 15.03 -8.75 -5.54
C LYS A 198 14.69 -10.06 -6.26
N PRO A 199 15.46 -11.14 -6.05
CA PRO A 199 15.20 -12.40 -6.74
C PRO A 199 13.92 -13.10 -6.25
N ARG A 200 13.57 -12.97 -4.97
CA ARG A 200 12.35 -13.57 -4.39
C ARG A 200 11.74 -12.58 -3.39
N ILE A 201 10.42 -12.56 -3.30
CA ILE A 201 9.70 -11.78 -2.28
C ILE A 201 9.50 -12.69 -1.05
N PRO A 202 10.03 -12.35 0.13
CA PRO A 202 9.73 -13.11 1.35
C PRO A 202 8.26 -12.90 1.73
N ALA A 203 7.59 -13.97 2.14
CA ALA A 203 6.20 -13.94 2.61
C ALA A 203 6.11 -14.38 4.07
N TYR A 204 5.12 -13.83 4.77
CA TYR A 204 4.66 -14.32 6.06
C TYR A 204 3.22 -14.83 5.91
N CYS A 205 2.76 -15.66 6.85
CA CYS A 205 1.41 -16.21 6.83
C CYS A 205 0.57 -15.60 7.95
N THR A 206 -0.61 -15.10 7.62
CA THR A 206 -1.56 -14.60 8.61
C THR A 206 -2.52 -15.70 8.99
N GLY A 207 -2.63 -15.99 10.29
CA GLY A 207 -3.61 -16.89 10.84
C GLY A 207 -3.18 -17.74 12.02
N ASN A 208 -4.15 -18.48 12.56
CA ASN A 208 -4.02 -19.22 13.82
C ASN A 208 -3.89 -20.75 13.63
N ASP A 209 -3.82 -21.25 12.40
CA ASP A 209 -3.54 -22.66 12.06
C ASP A 209 -2.03 -22.97 12.18
N LEU A 210 -1.49 -22.80 13.39
CA LEU A 210 -0.05 -22.70 13.64
C LEU A 210 0.72 -23.90 13.08
N GLU A 211 0.32 -25.12 13.42
CA GLU A 211 0.99 -26.35 12.98
C GLU A 211 0.99 -26.48 11.45
N GLN A 212 -0.14 -26.15 10.82
CA GLN A 212 -0.28 -26.23 9.37
C GLN A 212 0.59 -25.17 8.66
N HIS A 213 0.59 -23.93 9.16
CA HIS A 213 1.43 -22.87 8.61
C HIS A 213 2.92 -23.19 8.74
N VAL A 214 3.34 -23.74 9.89
CA VAL A 214 4.74 -24.20 10.09
C VAL A 214 5.06 -25.39 9.18
N ALA A 215 4.15 -26.34 9.00
CA ALA A 215 4.31 -27.48 8.09
C ALA A 215 4.43 -27.05 6.62
N PHE A 216 3.77 -25.95 6.21
CA PHE A 216 3.95 -25.33 4.90
C PHE A 216 5.30 -24.59 4.74
N GLY A 217 6.10 -24.52 5.81
CA GLY A 217 7.44 -23.95 5.79
C GLY A 217 7.50 -22.46 6.12
N PHE A 218 6.40 -21.84 6.56
CA PHE A 218 6.44 -20.45 7.01
C PHE A 218 7.26 -20.31 8.29
N LYS A 219 8.16 -19.34 8.29
CA LYS A 219 8.98 -18.94 9.46
C LYS A 219 8.53 -17.63 10.09
N LYS A 220 7.47 -17.03 9.54
CA LYS A 220 6.92 -15.75 9.97
C LYS A 220 5.42 -15.87 10.01
N LEU A 221 4.81 -15.69 11.18
CA LEU A 221 3.38 -15.81 11.37
C LEU A 221 2.80 -14.52 11.94
N LYS A 222 1.67 -14.07 11.40
CA LYS A 222 0.86 -13.00 11.98
C LYS A 222 -0.40 -13.61 12.59
N LEU A 223 -0.56 -13.51 13.89
CA LEU A 223 -1.70 -14.07 14.62
C LEU A 223 -2.87 -13.11 14.58
N ALA A 224 -4.07 -13.61 14.24
CA ALA A 224 -5.30 -12.85 14.39
C ALA A 224 -5.73 -12.94 15.86
N ILE A 225 -5.66 -11.83 16.60
CA ILE A 225 -5.87 -11.83 18.05
C ILE A 225 -7.36 -12.05 18.38
N PRO A 226 -7.74 -13.11 19.11
CA PRO A 226 -9.15 -13.42 19.35
C PRO A 226 -9.87 -12.50 20.32
N HIS A 227 -9.17 -12.03 21.38
CA HIS A 227 -9.80 -11.35 22.51
C HIS A 227 -9.35 -9.89 22.62
N GLY A 228 -10.28 -9.01 22.99
CA GLY A 228 -10.03 -7.57 23.13
C GLY A 228 -10.23 -7.05 24.55
N PRO A 229 -10.30 -5.71 24.73
CA PRO A 229 -10.55 -5.08 26.03
C PRO A 229 -11.83 -5.56 26.71
N ALA A 230 -12.88 -5.86 25.93
CA ALA A 230 -14.16 -6.36 26.43
C ALA A 230 -14.06 -7.73 27.15
N ASP A 231 -13.01 -8.50 26.88
CA ASP A 231 -12.74 -9.79 27.51
C ASP A 231 -11.95 -9.67 28.83
N GLY A 232 -11.51 -8.46 29.17
CA GLY A 232 -10.69 -8.17 30.33
C GLY A 232 -9.41 -9.01 30.41
N ARG A 233 -8.91 -9.21 31.64
CA ARG A 233 -7.67 -9.97 31.90
C ARG A 233 -7.78 -11.44 31.52
N ALA A 234 -8.98 -12.01 31.50
CA ALA A 234 -9.18 -13.40 31.09
C ALA A 234 -8.91 -13.59 29.60
N GLY A 235 -9.44 -12.72 28.73
CA GLY A 235 -9.12 -12.73 27.31
C GLY A 235 -7.66 -12.44 27.02
N MET A 236 -7.07 -11.47 27.73
CA MET A 236 -5.65 -11.15 27.59
C MET A 236 -4.75 -12.36 27.88
N ARG A 237 -5.05 -13.15 28.93
CA ARG A 237 -4.33 -14.39 29.24
C ARG A 237 -4.46 -15.45 28.13
N LYS A 238 -5.63 -15.56 27.50
CA LYS A 238 -5.83 -16.46 26.35
C LYS A 238 -5.02 -16.03 25.14
N ASN A 239 -4.96 -14.73 24.86
CA ASN A 239 -4.10 -14.21 23.78
C ASN A 239 -2.61 -14.47 24.07
N LEU A 240 -2.17 -14.29 25.32
CA LEU A 240 -0.80 -14.58 25.73
C LEU A 240 -0.44 -16.06 25.53
N GLU A 241 -1.37 -16.97 25.84
CA GLU A 241 -1.19 -18.41 25.61
C GLU A 241 -1.08 -18.74 24.13
N LEU A 242 -1.87 -18.10 23.26
CA LEU A 242 -1.74 -18.25 21.81
C LEU A 242 -0.35 -17.79 21.31
N VAL A 243 0.14 -16.65 21.81
CA VAL A 243 1.47 -16.12 21.51
C VAL A 243 2.56 -17.09 21.98
N ARG A 244 2.45 -17.62 23.21
CA ARG A 244 3.38 -18.61 23.77
C ARG A 244 3.48 -19.83 22.88
N ARG A 245 2.34 -20.43 22.53
CA ARG A 245 2.29 -21.62 21.65
C ARG A 245 2.90 -21.35 20.28
N ALA A 246 2.60 -20.20 19.67
CA ALA A 246 3.16 -19.83 18.37
C ALA A 246 4.69 -19.67 18.42
N ARG A 247 5.22 -19.04 19.49
CA ARG A 247 6.68 -18.94 19.71
C ARG A 247 7.32 -20.32 19.87
N GLU A 248 6.71 -21.21 20.65
CA GLU A 248 7.23 -22.58 20.87
C GLU A 248 7.32 -23.37 19.56
N LEU A 249 6.33 -23.24 18.68
CA LEU A 249 6.32 -23.91 17.37
C LEU A 249 7.32 -23.31 16.38
N LEU A 250 7.52 -21.99 16.41
CA LEU A 250 8.43 -21.29 15.50
C LEU A 250 9.90 -21.38 15.93
N GLY A 251 10.18 -21.60 17.21
CA GLY A 251 11.51 -21.49 17.80
C GLY A 251 11.98 -20.04 17.90
N ASP A 252 13.22 -19.84 18.35
CA ASP A 252 13.78 -18.50 18.64
C ASP A 252 14.08 -17.66 17.39
N ASP A 253 14.21 -18.30 16.23
CA ASP A 253 14.56 -17.67 14.96
C ASP A 253 13.34 -17.27 14.11
N GLY A 254 12.14 -17.74 14.46
CA GLY A 254 10.92 -17.35 13.76
C GLY A 254 10.44 -15.95 14.12
N GLU A 255 9.73 -15.30 13.20
CA GLU A 255 9.11 -13.99 13.46
C GLU A 255 7.63 -14.15 13.78
N LEU A 256 7.18 -13.42 14.79
CA LEU A 256 5.78 -13.44 15.24
C LEU A 256 5.21 -12.03 15.24
N MET A 257 4.03 -11.86 14.67
CA MET A 257 3.33 -10.58 14.59
C MET A 257 1.90 -10.76 15.10
N LEU A 258 1.28 -9.67 15.55
CA LEU A 258 -0.08 -9.70 16.13
C LEU A 258 -0.98 -8.72 15.39
N ASP A 259 -2.11 -9.19 14.90
CA ASP A 259 -3.15 -8.40 14.23
C ASP A 259 -4.33 -8.20 15.18
N CYS A 260 -4.62 -6.94 15.51
CA CYS A 260 -5.61 -6.55 16.50
C CYS A 260 -6.89 -5.95 15.88
N TRP A 261 -6.97 -5.84 14.55
CA TRP A 261 -8.10 -5.31 13.77
C TRP A 261 -8.89 -4.18 14.47
N MET A 262 -8.22 -3.05 14.73
CA MET A 262 -8.73 -1.82 15.33
C MET A 262 -9.50 -1.98 16.67
N ALA A 263 -9.24 -3.07 17.41
CA ALA A 263 -10.07 -3.47 18.53
C ALA A 263 -9.59 -3.02 19.92
N PHE A 264 -8.33 -2.61 20.06
CA PHE A 264 -7.73 -2.31 21.36
C PHE A 264 -7.90 -0.84 21.75
N THR A 265 -7.46 -0.56 22.98
CA THR A 265 -7.30 0.79 23.53
C THR A 265 -5.84 0.97 23.89
N GLU A 266 -5.36 2.21 24.02
CA GLU A 266 -3.95 2.47 24.32
C GLU A 266 -3.46 1.73 25.56
N ARG A 267 -4.22 1.80 26.67
CA ARG A 267 -3.88 1.13 27.93
C ARG A 267 -3.78 -0.39 27.76
N TYR A 268 -4.75 -0.99 27.07
CA TYR A 268 -4.74 -2.43 26.85
C TYR A 268 -3.54 -2.85 25.99
N THR A 269 -3.22 -2.07 24.96
CA THR A 269 -2.09 -2.32 24.06
C THR A 269 -0.76 -2.26 24.80
N VAL A 270 -0.52 -1.24 25.63
CA VAL A 270 0.70 -1.13 26.44
C VAL A 270 0.85 -2.32 27.38
N GLU A 271 -0.21 -2.64 28.13
CA GLU A 271 -0.20 -3.76 29.06
C GLU A 271 0.06 -5.10 28.35
N PHE A 272 -0.54 -5.31 27.18
CA PHE A 272 -0.31 -6.53 26.42
C PHE A 272 1.08 -6.58 25.80
N ALA A 273 1.62 -5.46 25.33
CA ALA A 273 2.98 -5.35 24.78
C ALA A 273 4.06 -5.71 25.82
N GLU A 274 3.85 -5.35 27.09
CA GLU A 274 4.72 -5.75 28.20
C GLU A 274 4.68 -7.28 28.41
N LEU A 275 3.48 -7.87 28.41
CA LEU A 275 3.31 -9.31 28.59
C LEU A 275 3.91 -10.14 27.46
N VAL A 276 3.84 -9.66 26.21
CA VAL A 276 4.37 -10.38 25.06
C VAL A 276 5.86 -10.12 24.80
N GLN A 277 6.50 -9.21 25.53
CA GLN A 277 7.92 -8.87 25.37
C GLN A 277 8.85 -10.11 25.38
N PRO A 278 8.70 -11.10 26.29
CA PRO A 278 9.56 -12.28 26.30
C PRO A 278 9.48 -13.13 25.02
N TYR A 279 8.38 -13.02 24.26
CA TYR A 279 8.13 -13.80 23.05
C TYR A 279 8.64 -13.11 21.79
N ARG A 280 9.30 -11.94 21.91
CA ARG A 280 9.94 -11.21 20.80
C ARG A 280 8.99 -10.99 19.62
N VAL A 281 7.81 -10.45 19.91
CA VAL A 281 6.85 -10.06 18.87
C VAL A 281 7.47 -8.96 18.00
N TYR A 282 7.49 -9.17 16.70
CA TYR A 282 8.15 -8.30 15.72
C TYR A 282 7.37 -7.01 15.45
N TRP A 283 6.04 -7.09 15.32
CA TRP A 283 5.14 -5.94 15.35
C TRP A 283 3.77 -6.27 15.96
N MET A 284 3.10 -5.24 16.47
CA MET A 284 1.66 -5.24 16.73
C MET A 284 0.97 -4.34 15.72
N GLU A 285 -0.08 -4.88 15.10
CA GLU A 285 -0.75 -4.31 13.94
C GLU A 285 -2.17 -3.87 14.29
N GLU A 286 -2.49 -2.68 13.79
CA GLU A 286 -3.80 -2.05 13.84
C GLU A 286 -4.47 -2.15 15.23
N CYS A 287 -3.73 -1.76 16.26
CA CYS A 287 -4.22 -1.85 17.63
C CYS A 287 -5.39 -0.90 17.90
N LEU A 288 -5.37 0.29 17.32
CA LEU A 288 -6.38 1.32 17.56
C LEU A 288 -7.25 1.55 16.32
N PRO A 289 -8.42 2.21 16.45
CA PRO A 289 -9.17 2.74 15.33
C PRO A 289 -8.29 3.64 14.42
N PRO A 290 -8.48 3.60 13.09
CA PRO A 290 -7.62 4.29 12.13
C PRO A 290 -7.66 5.83 12.26
N ASP A 291 -8.69 6.39 12.89
CA ASP A 291 -8.80 7.83 13.13
C ASP A 291 -7.86 8.35 14.24
N ASP A 292 -7.33 7.48 15.11
CA ASP A 292 -6.50 7.87 16.26
C ASP A 292 -4.99 7.89 15.92
N TYR A 293 -4.61 8.75 14.97
CA TYR A 293 -3.20 8.97 14.60
C TYR A 293 -2.30 9.29 15.79
N ALA A 294 -2.79 10.15 16.69
CA ALA A 294 -2.05 10.59 17.86
C ALA A 294 -1.88 9.48 18.90
N GLY A 295 -2.89 8.62 19.09
CA GLY A 295 -2.82 7.45 19.94
C GLY A 295 -1.79 6.44 19.45
N PHE A 296 -1.75 6.18 18.14
CA PHE A 296 -0.70 5.37 17.55
C PHE A 296 0.70 5.95 17.79
N GLY A 297 0.87 7.28 17.65
CA GLY A 297 2.13 7.96 17.98
C GLY A 297 2.53 7.81 19.45
N ARG A 298 1.57 7.94 20.38
CA ARG A 298 1.79 7.69 21.82
C ARG A 298 2.18 6.24 22.10
N LEU A 299 1.53 5.28 21.45
CA LEU A 299 1.86 3.86 21.58
C LEU A 299 3.27 3.55 21.11
N LYS A 300 3.65 4.03 19.92
CA LYS A 300 5.00 3.85 19.39
C LYS A 300 6.06 4.50 20.29
N ALA A 301 5.76 5.65 20.89
CA ALA A 301 6.67 6.30 21.82
C ALA A 301 6.85 5.52 23.14
N ALA A 302 5.77 4.90 23.63
CA ALA A 302 5.76 4.16 24.90
C ALA A 302 6.30 2.72 24.78
N ILE A 303 6.02 2.04 23.67
CA ILE A 303 6.34 0.62 23.49
C ILE A 303 7.62 0.49 22.68
N ARG A 304 8.69 -0.01 23.33
CA ARG A 304 10.01 -0.21 22.70
C ARG A 304 10.36 -1.67 22.41
N SER A 305 9.57 -2.61 22.95
CA SER A 305 9.79 -4.05 22.79
C SER A 305 9.37 -4.59 21.41
N THR A 306 8.51 -3.86 20.70
CA THR A 306 7.94 -4.27 19.40
C THR A 306 7.62 -3.05 18.54
N ARG A 307 7.45 -3.26 17.23
CA ARG A 307 7.09 -2.21 16.27
C ARG A 307 5.59 -1.99 16.21
N MET A 308 5.18 -0.77 15.89
CA MET A 308 3.78 -0.46 15.56
C MET A 308 3.57 -0.51 14.05
N ALA A 309 2.53 -1.23 13.62
CA ALA A 309 2.13 -1.32 12.21
C ALA A 309 0.64 -0.94 12.05
N THR A 310 0.30 -0.22 10.98
CA THR A 310 -1.08 0.12 10.63
C THR A 310 -1.18 0.61 9.18
N GLY A 311 -2.39 0.84 8.69
CA GLY A 311 -2.65 1.52 7.43
C GLY A 311 -3.53 0.76 6.45
N GLU A 312 -4.01 -0.45 6.77
CA GLU A 312 -4.93 -1.17 5.88
C GLU A 312 -6.23 -0.40 5.68
N HIS A 313 -6.76 0.23 6.74
CA HIS A 313 -7.92 1.13 6.69
C HIS A 313 -7.52 2.62 6.55
N GLU A 314 -6.36 2.90 5.92
CA GLU A 314 -5.96 4.25 5.57
C GLU A 314 -5.83 4.45 4.06
N TYR A 315 -6.09 5.68 3.61
CA TYR A 315 -6.37 6.04 2.23
C TYR A 315 -5.55 7.24 1.81
N THR A 316 -5.01 7.15 0.59
CA THR A 316 -4.29 8.20 -0.12
C THR A 316 -3.04 8.72 0.58
N ARG A 317 -2.17 9.41 -0.16
CA ARG A 317 -1.00 10.06 0.44
C ARG A 317 -1.37 11.06 1.55
N TYR A 318 -2.59 11.59 1.57
CA TYR A 318 -3.02 12.55 2.58
C TYR A 318 -3.24 11.88 3.95
N GLY A 319 -3.80 10.67 3.98
CA GLY A 319 -3.95 9.89 5.21
C GLY A 319 -2.60 9.36 5.70
N PHE A 320 -1.80 8.79 4.79
CA PHE A 320 -0.45 8.33 5.13
C PHE A 320 0.49 9.46 5.56
N ARG A 321 0.30 10.69 5.06
CA ARG A 321 1.01 11.87 5.59
C ARG A 321 0.66 12.13 7.05
N LEU A 322 -0.59 11.93 7.49
CA LEU A 322 -0.94 12.07 8.92
C LEU A 322 -0.27 10.97 9.77
N LEU A 323 -0.20 9.74 9.26
CA LEU A 323 0.58 8.68 9.93
C LEU A 323 2.07 9.06 10.07
N LEU A 324 2.65 9.72 9.06
CA LEU A 324 4.01 10.23 9.13
C LEU A 324 4.17 11.34 10.17
N GLU A 325 3.33 12.37 10.08
CA GLU A 325 3.38 13.58 10.94
C GLU A 325 3.20 13.27 12.43
N HIS A 326 2.44 12.22 12.74
CA HIS A 326 2.22 11.75 14.11
C HIS A 326 3.19 10.65 14.55
N GLU A 327 4.17 10.28 13.72
CA GLU A 327 5.03 9.12 13.95
C GLU A 327 4.22 7.86 14.32
N ALA A 328 3.07 7.65 13.68
CA ALA A 328 2.06 6.69 14.13
C ALA A 328 2.48 5.21 13.96
N ALA A 329 3.42 4.93 13.07
CA ALA A 329 3.85 3.57 12.79
C ALA A 329 5.33 3.48 12.40
N ASP A 330 5.90 2.29 12.58
CA ASP A 330 7.17 1.87 12.00
C ASP A 330 6.96 1.25 10.62
N ILE A 331 5.82 0.60 10.40
CA ILE A 331 5.49 -0.12 9.15
C ILE A 331 4.10 0.32 8.69
N TRP A 332 4.03 0.88 7.48
CA TRP A 332 2.76 1.18 6.80
C TRP A 332 2.28 -0.01 5.98
N GLN A 333 0.98 -0.29 6.04
CA GLN A 333 0.38 -1.47 5.41
C GLN A 333 -0.84 -1.12 4.53
N PRO A 334 -0.71 -0.21 3.55
CA PRO A 334 -1.81 0.09 2.63
C PRO A 334 -2.26 -1.16 1.86
N ASP A 335 -3.57 -1.41 1.81
CA ASP A 335 -4.15 -2.32 0.82
C ASP A 335 -4.21 -1.58 -0.53
N MET A 336 -3.55 -2.12 -1.56
CA MET A 336 -3.52 -1.53 -2.89
C MET A 336 -4.91 -1.40 -3.53
N SER A 337 -5.84 -2.27 -3.17
CA SER A 337 -7.24 -2.26 -3.63
C SER A 337 -8.08 -1.21 -2.89
N TRP A 338 -7.58 -0.63 -1.79
CA TRP A 338 -8.35 0.29 -0.94
C TRP A 338 -7.73 1.69 -0.88
N CYS A 339 -6.40 1.80 -0.83
CA CYS A 339 -5.70 3.05 -0.53
C CYS A 339 -5.68 4.08 -1.67
N GLY A 340 -6.11 3.70 -2.89
CA GLY A 340 -6.13 4.55 -4.07
C GLY A 340 -5.53 3.91 -5.32
N GLY A 341 -5.22 2.61 -5.31
CA GLY A 341 -4.61 1.92 -6.44
C GLY A 341 -3.09 2.00 -6.46
N LEU A 342 -2.49 1.36 -7.47
CA LEU A 342 -1.05 1.32 -7.66
C LEU A 342 -0.45 2.71 -7.91
N THR A 343 -1.15 3.58 -8.65
CA THR A 343 -0.69 4.96 -8.89
C THR A 343 -0.52 5.73 -7.58
N GLU A 344 -1.52 5.68 -6.70
CA GLU A 344 -1.44 6.36 -5.39
C GLU A 344 -0.49 5.66 -4.42
N LEU A 345 -0.43 4.33 -4.45
CA LEU A 345 0.51 3.55 -3.64
C LEU A 345 1.96 3.92 -3.92
N ARG A 346 2.32 4.20 -5.18
CA ARG A 346 3.66 4.70 -5.54
C ARG A 346 3.96 6.06 -4.89
N ARG A 347 2.96 6.94 -4.78
CA ARG A 347 3.11 8.25 -4.11
C ARG A 347 3.18 8.10 -2.59
N ILE A 348 2.46 7.13 -2.01
CA ILE A 348 2.54 6.78 -0.57
C ILE A 348 3.94 6.23 -0.23
N GLY A 349 4.48 5.33 -1.06
CA GLY A 349 5.78 4.70 -0.83
C GLY A 349 6.99 5.53 -1.27
N ALA A 350 6.78 6.69 -1.91
CA ALA A 350 7.86 7.56 -2.31
C ALA A 350 8.47 8.24 -1.08
N PRO A 351 9.81 8.27 -0.93
CA PRO A 351 10.42 9.01 0.16
C PRO A 351 10.03 10.49 0.05
N PRO A 352 9.73 11.17 1.17
CA PRO A 352 9.61 12.62 1.14
C PRO A 352 10.93 13.20 0.62
N PHE A 353 10.87 14.09 -0.38
CA PHE A 353 12.04 14.79 -0.88
C PHE A 353 12.76 15.46 0.31
N GLY A 354 13.95 14.97 0.66
CA GLY A 354 14.79 15.57 1.70
C GLY A 354 15.36 14.61 2.76
N ASP A 355 14.87 13.37 2.88
CA ASP A 355 15.37 12.45 3.91
C ASP A 355 16.02 11.19 3.31
N ALA A 356 17.31 11.32 3.00
CA ALA A 356 18.19 10.19 2.69
C ALA A 356 18.72 9.51 3.97
N GLY A 357 18.20 9.86 5.15
CA GLY A 357 18.87 9.63 6.42
C GLY A 357 18.61 8.28 7.07
N HIS A 358 17.37 7.81 7.18
CA HIS A 358 17.05 6.67 8.05
C HIS A 358 16.18 5.62 7.35
N ARG A 359 16.80 4.49 7.01
CA ARG A 359 16.15 3.22 6.69
C ARG A 359 16.70 2.14 7.59
#